data_AF-A0A6A5WH10-F1
#
_entry.id   AF-A0A6A5WH10-F1
#
_cell.length_a   1.000
_cell.length_b   1.000
_cell.length_c   1.000
_cell.angle_alpha   90.00
_cell.angle_beta   90.00
_cell.angle_gamma   90.00
#
_symmetry.space_group_name_H-M   'P 1'
#
loop_
_entity.id
_entity.type
_entity.pdbx_description
1 polymer ?
#
loop_
_entity_poly.entity_id
_entity_poly.type
_entity_poly.pdbx_seq_one_letter_code
_entity_poly.pdbx_strand_id
1 'polypeptide(L)'
;MHSVQFVPAFLVLASVIAQKLPPLRDHLLIADTGVGHRSSPVQTWQTSLRRLESDGSSTRTLFEYGNPTPQNQPIGSTSIVLDPETLSVYVATGQGIIRTEIDGSGNETVIPESATSVVLAGGRLYWGTMYDGLIKSANLDGTDVKMARNVSSGINYNIIPSYTPAISYPDGLAVVPRDFMYWSSSNSGIGQVENGTIKRISISLSKEMKYEEILVTSVNMPGQLRVVGPWLYFVEKGRYSNSPTSLKRFKIPLARNRDPVAIETIISASQFPEIFTENDKVDKLTLSIKSFAVDTENKRLWVAAESNSRIMFAKIIEMGLDGEDVKVINSDPKQIGIPVGLEYVR
;
A
#
# COMPACT_ATOMS: atom_id res chain seq x y z
N MET A 1 -16.14 -31.80 72.01
CA MET A 1 -15.76 -32.68 70.88
C MET A 1 -16.46 -32.16 69.64
N HIS A 2 -15.79 -31.30 68.85
CA HIS A 2 -16.32 -30.82 67.58
C HIS A 2 -15.35 -31.22 66.47
N SER A 3 -15.81 -32.10 65.59
CA SER A 3 -15.11 -32.55 64.38
C SER A 3 -15.30 -31.49 63.29
N VAL A 4 -14.21 -30.89 62.83
CA VAL A 4 -14.19 -30.02 61.65
C VAL A 4 -13.92 -30.90 60.42
N GLN A 5 -14.89 -30.98 59.51
CA GLN A 5 -14.74 -31.64 58.21
C GLN A 5 -13.92 -30.75 57.26
N PHE A 6 -12.80 -31.29 56.77
CA PHE A 6 -12.05 -30.71 55.67
C PHE A 6 -12.71 -31.10 54.34
N VAL A 7 -13.09 -30.11 53.53
CA VAL A 7 -13.49 -30.30 52.14
C VAL A 7 -12.26 -30.07 51.25
N PRO A 8 -11.88 -31.00 50.37
CA PRO A 8 -10.75 -30.79 49.47
C PRO A 8 -11.15 -29.87 48.31
N ALA A 9 -10.34 -28.84 48.06
CA ALA A 9 -10.45 -28.00 46.89
C ALA A 9 -9.98 -28.78 45.65
N PHE A 10 -10.90 -29.07 44.72
CA PHE A 10 -10.56 -29.60 43.40
C PHE A 10 -9.93 -28.49 42.56
N LEU A 11 -8.62 -28.60 42.30
CA LEU A 11 -7.94 -27.85 41.26
C LEU A 11 -8.38 -28.42 39.89
N VAL A 12 -9.24 -27.71 39.17
CA VAL A 12 -9.51 -27.99 37.76
C VAL A 12 -8.38 -27.38 36.95
N LEU A 13 -7.37 -28.21 36.62
CA LEU A 13 -6.39 -27.90 35.59
C LEU A 13 -7.12 -27.89 34.24
N ALA A 14 -7.56 -26.71 33.80
CA ALA A 14 -7.97 -26.49 32.42
C ALA A 14 -6.73 -26.64 31.54
N SER A 15 -6.51 -27.84 31.00
CA SER A 15 -5.59 -28.06 29.89
C SER A 15 -6.15 -27.34 28.67
N VAL A 16 -5.79 -26.07 28.51
CA VAL A 16 -5.93 -25.38 27.22
C VAL A 16 -5.01 -26.12 26.27
N ILE A 17 -5.57 -27.07 25.53
CA ILE A 17 -4.93 -27.59 24.32
C ILE A 17 -4.82 -26.36 23.42
N ALA A 18 -3.63 -25.75 23.40
CA ALA A 18 -3.27 -24.80 22.37
C ALA A 18 -3.45 -25.56 21.06
N GLN A 19 -4.56 -25.32 20.37
CA GLN A 19 -4.74 -25.83 19.02
C GLN A 19 -3.53 -25.31 18.25
N LYS A 20 -2.66 -26.24 17.88
CA LYS A 20 -1.49 -25.95 17.06
C LYS A 20 -2.08 -25.38 15.78
N LEU A 21 -2.05 -24.04 15.66
CA LEU A 21 -2.51 -23.35 14.47
C LEU A 21 -1.84 -24.05 13.28
N PRO A 22 -2.60 -24.41 12.23
CA PRO A 22 -1.98 -24.96 11.03
C PRO A 22 -0.83 -24.03 10.61
N PRO A 23 0.27 -24.58 10.06
CA PRO A 23 1.38 -23.76 9.58
C PRO A 23 0.81 -22.64 8.72
N LEU A 24 1.22 -21.40 9.01
CA LEU A 24 0.82 -20.24 8.24
C LEU A 24 1.20 -20.52 6.79
N ARG A 25 0.19 -20.68 5.95
CA ARG A 25 0.37 -20.72 4.51
C ARG A 25 0.74 -19.33 4.02
N ASP A 26 1.51 -19.29 2.95
CA ASP A 26 1.81 -18.08 2.19
C ASP A 26 0.52 -17.32 1.88
N HIS A 27 0.46 -16.05 2.26
CA HIS A 27 -0.75 -15.25 2.14
C HIS A 27 -0.43 -13.79 1.80
N LEU A 28 -1.45 -13.10 1.31
CA LEU A 28 -1.45 -11.69 1.04
C LEU A 28 -2.15 -10.96 2.18
N LEU A 29 -1.55 -9.86 2.63
CA LEU A 29 -2.22 -8.86 3.44
C LEU A 29 -2.73 -7.76 2.52
N ILE A 30 -3.99 -7.40 2.70
CA ILE A 30 -4.68 -6.40 1.90
C ILE A 30 -5.13 -5.28 2.83
N ALA A 31 -4.62 -4.08 2.60
CA ALA A 31 -5.22 -2.86 3.14
C ALA A 31 -6.24 -2.33 2.13
N ASP A 32 -7.49 -2.23 2.55
CA ASP A 32 -8.58 -1.83 1.67
C ASP A 32 -9.24 -0.52 2.15
N THR A 33 -9.69 0.29 1.19
CA THR A 33 -10.24 1.62 1.51
C THR A 33 -11.56 1.57 2.26
N GLY A 34 -12.31 0.46 2.17
CA GLY A 34 -13.71 0.40 2.56
C GLY A 34 -14.66 1.06 1.55
N VAL A 35 -15.96 0.89 1.72
CA VAL A 35 -16.99 1.43 0.81
C VAL A 35 -18.08 2.14 1.60
N GLY A 36 -18.29 3.42 1.31
CA GLY A 36 -19.26 4.28 1.99
C GLY A 36 -20.64 4.34 1.32
N HIS A 37 -21.59 5.01 1.97
CA HIS A 37 -23.02 5.00 1.60
C HIS A 37 -23.36 5.56 0.20
N ARG A 38 -22.48 6.35 -0.42
CA ARG A 38 -22.75 7.02 -1.70
C ARG A 38 -22.71 6.07 -2.91
N SER A 39 -22.38 4.80 -2.69
CA SER A 39 -22.25 3.79 -3.74
C SER A 39 -23.50 2.92 -3.93
N SER A 40 -24.67 3.28 -3.38
CA SER A 40 -25.93 2.50 -3.54
C SER A 40 -26.16 2.10 -5.01
N PRO A 41 -26.44 0.80 -5.31
CA PRO A 41 -26.83 -0.28 -4.38
C PRO A 41 -25.66 -1.12 -3.82
N VAL A 42 -24.43 -0.64 -3.83
CA VAL A 42 -23.25 -1.40 -3.37
C VAL A 42 -23.26 -1.56 -1.84
N GLN A 43 -22.95 -2.78 -1.37
CA GLN A 43 -22.74 -3.12 0.04
C GLN A 43 -21.66 -2.20 0.64
N THR A 44 -21.88 -1.66 1.83
CA THR A 44 -20.89 -0.82 2.54
C THR A 44 -20.06 -1.65 3.50
N TRP A 45 -18.82 -1.24 3.72
CA TRP A 45 -17.93 -1.81 4.75
C TRP A 45 -16.87 -0.78 5.15
N GLN A 46 -16.29 -0.98 6.33
CA GLN A 46 -15.25 -0.10 6.86
C GLN A 46 -13.91 -0.34 6.13
N THR A 47 -13.00 0.64 6.22
CA THR A 47 -11.60 0.42 5.86
C THR A 47 -11.08 -0.76 6.66
N SER A 48 -10.40 -1.73 6.05
CA SER A 48 -9.99 -2.93 6.80
C SER A 48 -8.65 -3.49 6.36
N LEU A 49 -8.06 -4.28 7.25
CA LEU A 49 -6.93 -5.16 6.96
C LEU A 49 -7.48 -6.57 6.79
N ARG A 50 -7.16 -7.19 5.67
CA ARG A 50 -7.64 -8.51 5.30
C ARG A 50 -6.45 -9.41 5.00
N ARG A 51 -6.67 -10.71 5.19
CA ARG A 51 -5.79 -11.78 4.73
C ARG A 51 -6.47 -12.54 3.61
N LEU A 52 -5.72 -12.86 2.56
CA LEU A 52 -6.11 -13.69 1.43
C LEU A 52 -5.03 -14.75 1.22
N GLU A 53 -5.38 -16.03 1.07
CA GLU A 53 -4.37 -17.03 0.72
C GLU A 53 -3.76 -16.70 -0.65
N SER A 54 -2.49 -17.07 -0.89
CA SER A 54 -1.76 -16.68 -2.11
C SER A 54 -2.42 -17.17 -3.42
N ASP A 55 -3.25 -18.21 -3.35
CA ASP A 55 -4.05 -18.73 -4.46
C ASP A 55 -5.39 -18.00 -4.68
N GLY A 56 -5.69 -16.99 -3.86
CA GLY A 56 -6.91 -16.20 -3.93
C GLY A 56 -8.08 -16.75 -3.10
N SER A 57 -7.87 -17.83 -2.34
CA SER A 57 -8.90 -18.45 -1.52
C SER A 57 -8.92 -17.93 -0.07
N SER A 58 -9.92 -18.39 0.70
CA SER A 58 -9.97 -18.28 2.17
C SER A 58 -9.68 -16.89 2.75
N THR A 59 -10.40 -15.89 2.25
CA THR A 59 -10.25 -14.51 2.74
C THR A 59 -10.84 -14.31 4.13
N ARG A 60 -10.18 -13.51 4.95
CA ARG A 60 -10.65 -13.12 6.29
C ARG A 60 -10.31 -11.67 6.58
N THR A 61 -11.27 -10.93 7.13
CA THR A 61 -11.00 -9.63 7.76
C THR A 61 -10.28 -9.85 9.08
N LEU A 62 -9.09 -9.27 9.22
CA LEU A 62 -8.29 -9.30 10.44
C LEU A 62 -8.70 -8.17 11.37
N PHE A 63 -8.89 -6.97 10.81
CA PHE A 63 -9.22 -5.77 11.58
C PHE A 63 -9.98 -4.75 10.74
N GLU A 64 -10.91 -4.00 11.34
CA GLU A 64 -11.63 -2.89 10.72
C GLU A 64 -11.23 -1.57 11.38
N TYR A 65 -10.88 -0.58 10.57
CA TYR A 65 -10.41 0.74 10.97
C TYR A 65 -11.52 1.79 10.97
N GLY A 66 -11.37 2.77 11.87
CA GLY A 66 -12.20 3.96 11.93
C GLY A 66 -13.23 3.92 13.06
N ASN A 67 -13.88 5.07 13.28
CA ASN A 67 -14.95 5.19 14.26
C ASN A 67 -16.30 4.96 13.58
N PRO A 68 -17.26 4.25 14.21
CA PRO A 68 -18.58 3.99 13.66
C PRO A 68 -19.50 5.22 13.72
N THR A 69 -18.98 6.44 13.56
CA THR A 69 -19.80 7.67 13.62
C THR A 69 -19.46 8.64 12.48
N PRO A 70 -20.34 8.80 11.47
CA PRO A 70 -21.54 7.98 11.19
C PRO A 70 -21.20 6.50 10.98
N GLN A 71 -22.10 5.61 11.37
CA GLN A 71 -21.87 4.16 11.32
C GLN A 71 -21.46 3.71 9.91
N ASN A 72 -20.33 3.01 9.83
CA ASN A 72 -19.79 2.41 8.61
C ASN A 72 -19.26 3.40 7.56
N GLN A 73 -18.77 4.58 7.96
CA GLN A 73 -18.00 5.43 7.05
C GLN A 73 -16.55 4.92 6.99
N PRO A 74 -16.05 4.52 5.80
CA PRO A 74 -14.65 4.20 5.64
C PRO A 74 -13.78 5.43 5.86
N ILE A 75 -12.64 5.25 6.51
CA ILE A 75 -11.64 6.31 6.71
C ILE A 75 -10.60 6.33 5.57
N GLY A 76 -10.65 5.34 4.67
CA GLY A 76 -9.68 5.16 3.59
C GLY A 76 -8.35 4.61 4.10
N SER A 77 -7.76 3.70 3.33
CA SER A 77 -6.35 3.34 3.42
C SER A 77 -5.61 3.90 2.19
N THR A 78 -4.30 4.04 2.28
CA THR A 78 -3.46 4.52 1.17
C THR A 78 -2.24 3.65 0.94
N SER A 79 -1.75 2.96 1.98
CA SER A 79 -0.54 2.15 1.91
C SER A 79 -0.47 1.19 3.09
N ILE A 80 0.31 0.13 2.91
CA ILE A 80 0.65 -0.87 3.92
C ILE A 80 2.15 -1.15 3.80
N VAL A 81 2.79 -1.47 4.92
CA VAL A 81 4.14 -2.05 4.95
C VAL A 81 4.24 -3.05 6.10
N LEU A 82 4.89 -4.18 5.85
CA LEU A 82 5.20 -5.21 6.84
C LEU A 82 6.61 -4.98 7.38
N ASP A 83 6.77 -5.00 8.69
CA ASP A 83 8.06 -5.22 9.34
C ASP A 83 8.32 -6.73 9.44
N PRO A 84 9.24 -7.29 8.64
CA PRO A 84 9.50 -8.73 8.67
C PRO A 84 10.23 -9.19 9.94
N GLU A 85 10.86 -8.27 10.70
CA GLU A 85 11.59 -8.63 11.92
C GLU A 85 10.64 -8.84 13.11
N THR A 86 9.60 -8.01 13.20
CA THR A 86 8.62 -8.04 14.30
C THR A 86 7.28 -8.63 13.91
N LEU A 87 7.02 -8.83 12.62
CA LEU A 87 5.70 -9.16 12.06
C LEU A 87 4.62 -8.11 12.38
N SER A 88 5.03 -6.90 12.73
CA SER A 88 4.12 -5.75 12.81
C SER A 88 3.79 -5.22 11.41
N VAL A 89 2.55 -4.83 11.22
CA VAL A 89 2.02 -4.24 10.00
C VAL A 89 1.68 -2.78 10.27
N TYR A 90 2.13 -1.89 9.40
CA TYR A 90 1.81 -0.46 9.45
C TYR A 90 0.91 -0.10 8.28
N VAL A 91 -0.29 0.39 8.58
CA VAL A 91 -1.29 0.78 7.58
C VAL A 91 -1.50 2.28 7.65
N ALA A 92 -1.23 2.96 6.54
CA ALA A 92 -1.56 4.36 6.36
C ALA A 92 -3.06 4.49 6.04
N THR A 93 -3.74 5.36 6.77
CA THR A 93 -5.18 5.62 6.66
C THR A 93 -5.49 7.11 6.61
N GLY A 94 -6.76 7.47 6.40
CA GLY A 94 -7.21 8.86 6.54
C GLY A 94 -7.13 9.41 7.96
N GLN A 95 -6.89 8.57 8.98
CA GLN A 95 -6.79 8.99 10.38
C GLN A 95 -5.38 8.87 10.97
N GLY A 96 -4.41 8.39 10.20
CA GLY A 96 -3.06 8.16 10.71
C GLY A 96 -2.40 6.91 10.16
N ILE A 97 -1.19 6.64 10.64
CA ILE A 97 -0.52 5.35 10.47
C ILE A 97 -0.84 4.51 11.71
N ILE A 98 -1.46 3.37 11.46
CA ILE A 98 -1.88 2.41 12.49
C ILE A 98 -0.92 1.22 12.43
N ARG A 99 -0.31 0.90 13.57
CA ARG A 99 0.47 -0.31 13.76
C ARG A 99 -0.44 -1.41 14.29
N THR A 100 -0.27 -2.64 13.84
CA THR A 100 -0.97 -3.84 14.35
C THR A 100 -0.08 -5.06 14.18
N GLU A 101 -0.32 -6.12 14.95
CA GLU A 101 0.30 -7.43 14.68
C GLU A 101 -0.28 -8.06 13.41
N ILE A 102 0.42 -9.02 12.82
CA ILE A 102 0.01 -9.67 11.57
C ILE A 102 -1.36 -10.36 11.62
N ASP A 103 -1.86 -10.67 12.82
CA ASP A 103 -3.18 -11.25 13.04
C ASP A 103 -4.29 -10.21 13.28
N GLY A 104 -3.95 -8.92 13.26
CA GLY A 104 -4.85 -7.79 13.51
C GLY A 104 -4.96 -7.37 14.99
N SER A 105 -4.24 -8.02 15.90
CA SER A 105 -4.23 -7.66 17.32
C SER A 105 -3.30 -6.47 17.62
N GLY A 106 -3.37 -5.95 18.85
CA GLY A 106 -2.45 -4.92 19.34
C GLY A 106 -2.46 -3.61 18.56
N ASN A 107 -3.58 -3.23 17.95
CA ASN A 107 -3.65 -2.07 17.10
C ASN A 107 -3.49 -0.75 17.87
N GLU A 108 -2.66 0.14 17.35
CA GLU A 108 -2.41 1.47 17.93
C GLU A 108 -2.13 2.49 16.81
N THR A 109 -2.62 3.72 16.98
CA THR A 109 -2.24 4.83 16.11
C THR A 109 -0.86 5.35 16.56
N VAL A 110 0.18 5.05 15.78
CA VAL A 110 1.55 5.51 16.06
C VAL A 110 1.82 6.90 15.51
N ILE A 111 1.20 7.26 14.39
CA ILE A 111 1.31 8.60 13.78
C ILE A 111 -0.09 9.15 13.52
N PRO A 112 -0.53 10.23 14.21
CA PRO A 112 -1.86 10.82 14.02
C PRO A 112 -1.89 11.80 12.83
N GLU A 113 -1.25 11.42 11.72
CA GLU A 113 -1.17 12.21 10.50
C GLU A 113 -1.43 11.31 9.28
N SER A 114 -2.27 11.78 8.35
CA SER A 114 -2.54 11.03 7.11
C SER A 114 -1.28 10.94 6.24
N ALA A 115 -1.05 9.77 5.66
CA ALA A 115 0.09 9.51 4.78
C ALA A 115 -0.38 9.04 3.41
N THR A 116 0.35 9.39 2.36
CA THR A 116 0.14 8.87 0.99
C THR A 116 0.78 7.50 0.80
N SER A 117 1.97 7.31 1.37
CA SER A 117 2.64 6.03 1.48
C SER A 117 3.48 5.94 2.74
N VAL A 118 3.79 4.71 3.15
CA VAL A 118 4.63 4.40 4.31
C VAL A 118 5.62 3.29 3.95
N VAL A 119 6.87 3.43 4.40
CA VAL A 119 7.93 2.42 4.27
C VAL A 119 8.81 2.37 5.52
N LEU A 120 9.53 1.27 5.69
CA LEU A 120 10.44 1.04 6.81
C LEU A 120 11.89 1.05 6.34
N ALA A 121 12.75 1.83 7.02
CA ALA A 121 14.20 1.78 6.79
C ALA A 121 14.97 2.07 8.08
N GLY A 122 15.95 1.22 8.39
CA GLY A 122 16.88 1.46 9.50
C GLY A 122 16.21 1.63 10.86
N GLY A 123 15.15 0.86 11.15
CA GLY A 123 14.39 0.95 12.40
C GLY A 123 13.52 2.21 12.51
N ARG A 124 13.18 2.84 11.38
CA ARG A 124 12.35 4.04 11.33
C ARG A 124 11.25 3.90 10.28
N LEU A 125 10.12 4.53 10.60
CA LEU A 125 9.05 4.79 9.64
C LEU A 125 9.45 5.99 8.78
N TYR A 126 9.16 5.90 7.48
CA TYR A 126 9.18 7.02 6.55
C TYR A 126 7.83 7.09 5.85
N TRP A 127 7.26 8.29 5.75
CA TRP A 127 5.97 8.46 5.09
C TRP A 127 5.89 9.75 4.30
N GLY A 128 5.08 9.70 3.25
CA GLY A 128 4.76 10.83 2.38
C GLY A 128 3.52 11.57 2.85
N THR A 129 3.51 12.90 2.69
CA THR A 129 2.38 13.75 3.05
C THR A 129 1.97 14.62 1.87
N MET A 130 0.70 14.53 1.46
CA MET A 130 0.19 15.16 0.24
C MET A 130 0.13 16.69 0.32
N TYR A 131 -0.30 17.22 1.46
CA TYR A 131 -0.64 18.64 1.59
C TYR A 131 0.57 19.56 1.72
N ASP A 132 1.54 19.18 2.53
CA ASP A 132 2.80 19.91 2.70
C ASP A 132 3.91 19.41 1.75
N GLY A 133 3.68 18.30 1.03
CA GLY A 133 4.62 17.74 0.06
C GLY A 133 5.94 17.31 0.72
N LEU A 134 5.86 16.76 1.93
CA LEU A 134 7.03 16.32 2.69
C LEU A 134 7.16 14.80 2.67
N ILE A 135 8.40 14.35 2.93
CA ILE A 135 8.66 13.01 3.44
C ILE A 135 9.12 13.20 4.89
N LYS A 136 8.43 12.54 5.81
CA LYS A 136 8.71 12.59 7.24
C LYS A 136 9.26 11.24 7.71
N SER A 137 9.85 11.23 8.89
CA SER A 137 10.33 10.02 9.55
C SER A 137 10.08 10.04 11.04
N ALA A 138 9.99 8.86 11.65
CA ALA A 138 9.83 8.65 13.08
C ALA A 138 10.43 7.30 13.48
N ASN A 139 10.60 7.08 14.77
CA ASN A 139 10.79 5.74 15.32
C ASN A 139 9.56 4.86 15.05
N LEU A 140 9.71 3.55 15.18
CA LEU A 140 8.62 2.58 14.92
C LEU A 140 7.41 2.71 15.87
N ASP A 141 7.61 3.34 17.03
CA ASP A 141 6.59 3.68 18.02
C ASP A 141 5.95 5.07 17.77
N GLY A 142 6.35 5.75 16.70
CA GLY A 142 5.86 7.08 16.34
C GLY A 142 6.57 8.24 17.03
N THR A 143 7.54 7.99 17.90
CA THR A 143 8.33 9.04 18.54
C THR A 143 9.39 9.63 17.59
N ASP A 144 9.98 10.77 17.96
CA ASP A 144 11.06 11.41 17.19
C ASP A 144 10.68 11.77 15.74
N VAL A 145 9.46 12.30 15.56
CA VAL A 145 8.96 12.79 14.28
C VAL A 145 9.80 13.94 13.76
N LYS A 146 10.33 13.79 12.55
CA LYS A 146 11.21 14.76 11.87
C LYS A 146 10.90 14.82 10.39
N MET A 147 11.08 15.99 9.79
CA MET A 147 11.14 16.11 8.33
C MET A 147 12.40 15.39 7.83
N ALA A 148 12.23 14.40 6.95
CA ALA A 148 13.32 13.73 6.25
C ALA A 148 13.65 14.44 4.93
N ARG A 149 12.62 14.93 4.22
CA ARG A 149 12.77 15.62 2.93
C ARG A 149 11.62 16.57 2.65
N ASN A 150 11.88 17.67 1.95
CA ASN A 150 10.87 18.50 1.31
C ASN A 150 10.88 18.23 -0.21
N VAL A 151 9.74 17.79 -0.75
CA VAL A 151 9.56 17.47 -2.18
C VAL A 151 8.40 18.27 -2.82
N SER A 152 7.91 19.29 -2.10
CA SER A 152 6.68 20.03 -2.42
C SER A 152 6.75 20.80 -3.74
N SER A 153 7.94 21.28 -4.11
CA SER A 153 8.14 22.31 -5.15
C SER A 153 7.27 23.56 -4.97
N GLY A 154 6.71 23.80 -3.77
CA GLY A 154 5.79 24.90 -3.45
C GLY A 154 4.33 24.47 -3.22
N ILE A 155 3.46 25.45 -2.93
CA ILE A 155 2.01 25.26 -2.69
C ILE A 155 1.22 25.56 -3.97
N ASN A 156 0.21 24.75 -4.29
CA ASN A 156 -0.56 24.89 -5.53
C ASN A 156 -1.78 25.84 -5.41
N TYR A 157 -1.55 27.15 -5.33
CA TYR A 157 -2.65 28.14 -5.18
C TYR A 157 -3.67 28.20 -6.33
N ASN A 158 -3.52 27.42 -7.40
CA ASN A 158 -4.48 27.36 -8.51
C ASN A 158 -5.76 26.58 -8.17
N ILE A 159 -5.91 26.10 -6.93
CA ILE A 159 -7.08 25.35 -6.42
C ILE A 159 -7.71 26.15 -5.26
N ILE A 160 -8.97 26.60 -5.39
CA ILE A 160 -9.69 27.48 -4.45
C ILE A 160 -11.00 26.80 -3.95
N PRO A 161 -11.38 26.81 -2.64
CA PRO A 161 -10.72 26.32 -1.40
C PRO A 161 -11.28 24.91 -0.97
N SER A 162 -10.81 24.12 0.01
CA SER A 162 -10.06 24.32 1.27
C SER A 162 -8.92 23.30 1.49
N TYR A 163 -8.50 22.57 0.46
CA TYR A 163 -7.50 21.51 0.53
C TYR A 163 -6.53 21.67 -0.64
N THR A 164 -5.61 22.62 -0.54
CA THR A 164 -4.62 22.89 -1.59
C THR A 164 -3.39 22.01 -1.36
N PRO A 165 -3.18 20.92 -2.14
CA PRO A 165 -1.99 20.12 -2.01
C PRO A 165 -0.73 20.88 -2.43
N ALA A 166 0.42 20.34 -2.06
CA ALA A 166 1.69 20.77 -2.65
C ALA A 166 1.67 20.59 -4.17
N ILE A 167 2.46 21.39 -4.88
CA ILE A 167 2.58 21.32 -6.35
C ILE A 167 3.02 19.91 -6.75
N SER A 168 3.96 19.35 -5.99
CA SER A 168 4.46 17.99 -6.09
C SER A 168 4.36 17.32 -4.71
N TYR A 169 3.99 16.06 -4.65
CA TYR A 169 3.98 15.29 -3.41
C TYR A 169 4.43 13.85 -3.66
N PRO A 170 4.96 13.16 -2.63
CA PRO A 170 5.34 11.76 -2.78
C PRO A 170 4.08 10.89 -2.79
N ASP A 171 3.82 10.10 -3.84
CA ASP A 171 2.69 9.15 -3.88
C ASP A 171 3.13 7.78 -3.34
N GLY A 172 4.19 7.23 -3.91
CA GLY A 172 4.83 5.99 -3.50
C GLY A 172 6.25 6.21 -2.98
N LEU A 173 6.62 5.43 -1.97
CA LEU A 173 7.96 5.39 -1.39
C LEU A 173 8.53 3.98 -1.54
N ALA A 174 9.84 3.88 -1.72
CA ALA A 174 10.59 2.63 -1.59
C ALA A 174 11.99 2.93 -1.07
N VAL A 175 12.62 1.94 -0.43
CA VAL A 175 13.94 2.10 0.18
C VAL A 175 14.80 0.88 -0.13
N VAL A 176 16.06 1.13 -0.46
CA VAL A 176 17.14 0.16 -0.30
C VAL A 176 17.79 0.48 1.04
N PRO A 177 17.67 -0.38 2.05
CA PRO A 177 18.19 -0.09 3.38
C PRO A 177 19.65 0.39 3.35
N ARG A 178 19.92 1.50 4.02
CA ARG A 178 21.24 2.17 4.14
C ARG A 178 21.80 2.82 2.87
N ASP A 179 21.18 2.64 1.72
CA ASP A 179 21.68 3.20 0.46
C ASP A 179 20.81 4.36 -0.02
N PHE A 180 19.60 4.07 -0.50
CA PHE A 180 18.76 5.04 -1.20
C PHE A 180 17.31 5.00 -0.76
N MET A 181 16.70 6.18 -0.70
CA MET A 181 15.25 6.36 -0.69
C MET A 181 14.81 6.76 -2.08
N TYR A 182 13.74 6.14 -2.55
CA TYR A 182 13.08 6.38 -3.82
C TYR A 182 11.67 6.90 -3.56
N TRP A 183 11.21 7.80 -4.41
CA TRP A 183 9.83 8.26 -4.36
C TRP A 183 9.30 8.59 -5.76
N SER A 184 8.00 8.37 -5.93
CA SER A 184 7.26 8.90 -7.06
C SER A 184 6.73 10.28 -6.70
N SER A 185 6.99 11.26 -7.56
CA SER A 185 6.46 12.61 -7.44
C SER A 185 5.22 12.72 -8.31
N SER A 186 4.07 12.96 -7.70
CA SER A 186 2.82 13.28 -8.39
C SER A 186 2.58 14.79 -8.35
N ASN A 187 2.21 15.38 -9.49
CA ASN A 187 1.94 16.81 -9.59
C ASN A 187 0.44 17.08 -9.51
N SER A 188 0.03 18.06 -8.70
CA SER A 188 -1.37 18.43 -8.50
C SER A 188 -1.88 19.52 -9.47
N GLY A 189 -1.03 20.04 -10.36
CA GLY A 189 -1.35 21.18 -11.21
C GLY A 189 -2.39 20.87 -12.30
N ILE A 190 -3.45 21.68 -12.39
CA ILE A 190 -4.37 21.68 -13.53
C ILE A 190 -3.57 22.00 -14.80
N GLY A 191 -3.60 21.10 -15.78
CA GLY A 191 -2.88 21.25 -17.06
C GLY A 191 -1.43 20.76 -17.07
N GLN A 192 -0.89 20.31 -15.93
CA GLN A 192 0.41 19.63 -15.84
C GLN A 192 0.22 18.13 -16.14
N VAL A 193 -0.18 17.82 -17.37
CA VAL A 193 -0.40 16.43 -17.82
C VAL A 193 0.96 15.74 -17.91
N GLU A 194 1.08 14.49 -17.43
CA GLU A 194 2.26 13.64 -17.63
C GLU A 194 3.59 14.22 -17.12
N ASN A 195 3.59 14.84 -15.93
CA ASN A 195 4.82 15.39 -15.33
C ASN A 195 5.27 14.64 -14.07
N GLY A 196 4.74 13.43 -13.85
CA GLY A 196 5.20 12.57 -12.77
C GLY A 196 6.65 12.15 -12.97
N THR A 197 7.36 11.97 -11.86
CA THR A 197 8.77 11.56 -11.88
C THR A 197 9.03 10.46 -10.88
N ILE A 198 10.07 9.65 -11.11
CA ILE A 198 10.63 8.77 -10.09
C ILE A 198 12.01 9.28 -9.76
N LYS A 199 12.25 9.49 -8.47
CA LYS A 199 13.47 10.11 -7.97
C LYS A 199 14.11 9.27 -6.90
N ARG A 200 15.38 9.54 -6.63
CA ARG A 200 16.09 8.97 -5.48
C ARG A 200 17.04 9.94 -4.81
N ILE A 201 17.38 9.63 -3.56
CA ILE A 201 18.43 10.29 -2.80
C ILE A 201 19.12 9.30 -1.87
N SER A 202 20.40 9.52 -1.60
CA SER A 202 21.13 8.76 -0.58
C SER A 202 20.54 9.01 0.80
N ILE A 203 20.27 7.95 1.56
CA ILE A 203 19.88 8.03 2.98
C ILE A 203 21.08 7.93 3.92
N SER A 204 22.23 7.47 3.43
CA SER A 204 23.46 7.46 4.22
C SER A 204 24.01 8.88 4.41
N LEU A 205 24.41 9.18 5.65
CA LEU A 205 25.09 10.42 6.05
C LEU A 205 26.54 10.51 5.52
N SER A 206 27.07 9.46 4.87
CA SER A 206 28.40 9.42 4.25
C SER A 206 28.44 10.17 2.90
N LYS A 207 28.10 11.46 2.95
CA LYS A 207 28.60 12.61 2.17
C LYS A 207 28.74 12.62 0.63
N GLU A 208 28.61 11.55 -0.14
CA GLU A 208 28.92 11.68 -1.59
C GLU A 208 27.74 12.07 -2.49
N MET A 209 26.50 11.79 -2.10
CA MET A 209 25.32 12.15 -2.92
C MET A 209 24.30 12.98 -2.14
N LYS A 210 24.56 14.29 -2.07
CA LYS A 210 23.61 15.30 -1.54
C LYS A 210 22.52 15.69 -2.52
N TYR A 211 22.61 15.24 -3.77
CA TYR A 211 21.73 15.67 -4.84
C TYR A 211 20.66 14.63 -5.10
N GLU A 212 19.47 15.14 -5.40
CA GLU A 212 18.36 14.37 -5.90
C GLU A 212 18.66 13.94 -7.34
N GLU A 213 18.41 12.68 -7.65
CA GLU A 213 18.48 12.14 -9.01
C GLU A 213 17.08 11.88 -9.52
N ILE A 214 16.78 12.38 -10.72
CA ILE A 214 15.56 12.03 -11.45
C ILE A 214 15.91 10.83 -12.33
N LEU A 215 15.29 9.69 -12.05
CA LEU A 215 15.54 8.44 -12.76
C LEU A 215 14.59 8.29 -13.95
N VAL A 216 13.33 8.68 -13.75
CA VAL A 216 12.27 8.62 -14.75
C VAL A 216 11.52 9.94 -14.76
N THR A 217 11.22 10.43 -15.96
CA THR A 217 10.35 11.58 -16.23
C THR A 217 9.12 11.14 -16.99
N SER A 218 8.14 12.03 -17.08
CA SER A 218 6.95 11.85 -17.90
C SER A 218 6.10 10.62 -17.54
N VAL A 219 6.06 10.30 -16.25
CA VAL A 219 5.14 9.28 -15.73
C VAL A 219 3.77 9.93 -15.56
N ASN A 220 2.70 9.31 -16.04
CA ASN A 220 1.37 9.92 -16.02
C ASN A 220 0.87 10.20 -14.59
N MET A 221 0.53 9.15 -13.85
CA MET A 221 0.23 9.21 -12.42
C MET A 221 1.01 8.11 -11.71
N PRO A 222 2.27 8.37 -11.32
CA PRO A 222 3.09 7.37 -10.68
C PRO A 222 2.49 7.00 -9.31
N GLY A 223 2.42 5.71 -9.00
CA GLY A 223 1.84 5.16 -7.78
C GLY A 223 2.86 4.50 -6.86
N GLN A 224 2.48 3.37 -6.28
CA GLN A 224 3.34 2.57 -5.41
C GLN A 224 4.67 2.22 -6.08
N LEU A 225 5.74 2.26 -5.29
CA LEU A 225 7.08 1.80 -5.66
C LEU A 225 7.45 0.57 -4.82
N ARG A 226 8.26 -0.33 -5.36
CA ARG A 226 8.92 -1.39 -4.57
C ARG A 226 10.29 -1.71 -5.15
N VAL A 227 11.27 -1.89 -4.28
CA VAL A 227 12.59 -2.40 -4.69
C VAL A 227 12.62 -3.91 -4.50
N VAL A 228 13.05 -4.62 -5.53
CA VAL A 228 13.06 -6.08 -5.58
C VAL A 228 14.36 -6.52 -6.26
N GLY A 229 15.33 -6.95 -5.45
CA GLY A 229 16.68 -7.24 -5.93
C GLY A 229 17.30 -6.02 -6.64
N PRO A 230 17.80 -6.16 -7.89
CA PRO A 230 18.40 -5.05 -8.62
C PRO A 230 17.38 -4.17 -9.36
N TRP A 231 16.08 -4.38 -9.15
CA TRP A 231 15.02 -3.71 -9.89
C TRP A 231 14.20 -2.79 -8.99
N LEU A 232 13.78 -1.66 -9.55
CA LEU A 232 12.73 -0.84 -8.98
C LEU A 232 11.47 -1.02 -9.82
N TYR A 233 10.40 -1.47 -9.17
CA TYR A 233 9.07 -1.61 -9.75
C TYR A 233 8.24 -0.39 -9.38
N PHE A 234 7.38 0.04 -10.30
CA PHE A 234 6.47 1.15 -10.06
C PHE A 234 5.16 0.99 -10.83
N VAL A 235 4.09 1.46 -10.20
CA VAL A 235 2.78 1.57 -10.83
C VAL A 235 2.71 2.89 -11.60
N GLU A 236 2.18 2.83 -12.81
CA GLU A 236 1.73 4.00 -13.55
C GLU A 236 0.23 3.90 -13.79
N LYS A 237 -0.52 4.86 -13.23
CA LYS A 237 -1.96 5.00 -13.39
C LYS A 237 -2.23 5.96 -14.55
N GLY A 238 -3.30 5.68 -15.28
CA GLY A 238 -3.85 6.62 -16.23
C GLY A 238 -4.65 7.71 -15.50
N ARG A 239 -4.75 8.90 -16.10
CA ARG A 239 -5.40 10.06 -15.47
C ARG A 239 -6.90 9.92 -15.30
N TYR A 240 -7.57 9.34 -16.28
CA TYR A 240 -9.02 9.22 -16.31
C TYR A 240 -9.44 7.81 -15.90
N SER A 241 -10.70 7.66 -15.51
CA SER A 241 -11.27 6.37 -15.07
C SER A 241 -11.20 5.25 -16.13
N ASN A 242 -11.02 5.61 -17.40
CA ASN A 242 -10.85 4.70 -18.54
C ASN A 242 -9.42 4.70 -19.11
N SER A 243 -8.48 5.40 -18.48
CA SER A 243 -7.11 5.46 -18.95
C SER A 243 -6.35 4.18 -18.60
N PRO A 244 -5.45 3.71 -19.49
CA PRO A 244 -4.67 2.51 -19.23
C PRO A 244 -3.77 2.69 -18.01
N THR A 245 -3.52 1.58 -17.33
CA THR A 245 -2.58 1.47 -16.23
C THR A 245 -1.51 0.44 -16.58
N SER A 246 -0.35 0.51 -15.94
CA SER A 246 0.71 -0.46 -16.11
C SER A 246 1.56 -0.61 -14.87
N LEU A 247 2.12 -1.80 -14.69
CA LEU A 247 3.23 -2.04 -13.79
C LEU A 247 4.52 -2.08 -14.62
N LYS A 248 5.49 -1.26 -14.24
CA LYS A 248 6.75 -1.09 -14.94
C LYS A 248 7.92 -1.34 -14.00
N ARG A 249 9.09 -1.60 -14.56
CA ARG A 249 10.34 -1.69 -13.79
C ARG A 249 11.52 -1.11 -14.55
N PHE A 250 12.58 -0.81 -13.82
CA PHE A 250 13.90 -0.54 -14.39
C PHE A 250 14.99 -1.04 -13.45
N LYS A 251 16.18 -1.30 -14.01
CA LYS A 251 17.33 -1.74 -13.22
C LYS A 251 17.93 -0.56 -12.48
N ILE A 252 18.12 -0.71 -11.17
CA ILE A 252 18.65 0.35 -10.30
C ILE A 252 20.11 0.65 -10.70
N PRO A 253 20.44 1.90 -11.07
CA PRO A 253 21.82 2.26 -11.40
C PRO A 253 22.71 2.21 -10.15
N LEU A 254 23.87 1.54 -10.23
CA LEU A 254 24.82 1.46 -9.11
C LEU A 254 25.53 2.78 -8.81
N ALA A 255 25.71 3.61 -9.85
CA ALA A 255 26.33 4.92 -9.74
C ALA A 255 25.30 6.02 -10.05
N ARG A 256 25.71 7.28 -9.81
CA ARG A 256 24.95 8.45 -10.24
C ARG A 256 24.65 8.34 -11.73
N ASN A 257 23.37 8.35 -12.07
CA ASN A 257 22.94 8.29 -13.45
C ASN A 257 22.61 9.70 -13.95
N ARG A 258 23.13 10.08 -15.11
CA ARG A 258 22.77 11.34 -15.78
C ARG A 258 21.73 11.14 -16.88
N ASP A 259 21.59 9.91 -17.37
CA ASP A 259 20.70 9.56 -18.45
C ASP A 259 19.43 8.90 -17.90
N PRO A 260 18.27 9.05 -18.57
CA PRO A 260 17.07 8.31 -18.20
C PRO A 260 17.32 6.80 -18.20
N VAL A 261 16.75 6.09 -17.21
CA VAL A 261 16.84 4.62 -17.16
C VAL A 261 15.95 3.99 -18.23
N ALA A 262 16.37 2.85 -18.77
CA ALA A 262 15.52 2.04 -19.64
C ALA A 262 14.39 1.41 -18.83
N ILE A 263 13.15 1.59 -19.29
CA ILE A 263 11.94 1.14 -18.60
C ILE A 263 11.34 -0.04 -19.33
N GLU A 264 10.99 -1.07 -18.58
CA GLU A 264 10.29 -2.25 -19.04
C GLU A 264 8.85 -2.22 -18.53
N THR A 265 7.88 -2.50 -19.40
CA THR A 265 6.48 -2.69 -19.01
C THR A 265 6.24 -4.17 -18.76
N ILE A 266 5.91 -4.54 -17.53
CA ILE A 266 5.65 -5.92 -17.11
C ILE A 266 4.23 -6.33 -17.45
N ILE A 267 3.27 -5.46 -17.15
CA ILE A 267 1.88 -5.65 -17.51
C ILE A 267 1.22 -4.30 -17.75
N SER A 268 0.31 -4.27 -18.73
CA SER A 268 -0.52 -3.10 -19.02
C SER A 268 -1.96 -3.51 -19.29
N ALA A 269 -2.89 -2.65 -18.87
CA ALA A 269 -4.31 -2.79 -19.21
C ALA A 269 -4.56 -2.80 -20.73
N SER A 270 -3.68 -2.18 -21.53
CA SER A 270 -3.75 -2.24 -22.99
C SER A 270 -3.34 -3.59 -23.57
N GLN A 271 -2.52 -4.36 -22.85
CA GLN A 271 -2.10 -5.71 -23.25
C GLN A 271 -3.11 -6.78 -22.84
N PHE A 272 -3.79 -6.60 -21.69
CA PHE A 272 -4.74 -7.55 -21.12
C PHE A 272 -6.11 -6.90 -20.82
N PRO A 273 -6.82 -6.39 -21.83
CA PRO A 273 -8.08 -5.67 -21.62
C PRO A 273 -9.15 -6.52 -20.93
N GLU A 274 -9.18 -7.84 -21.15
CA GLU A 274 -10.10 -8.78 -20.49
C GLU A 274 -9.88 -8.89 -18.98
N ILE A 275 -8.66 -8.66 -18.50
CA ILE A 275 -8.33 -8.66 -17.08
C ILE A 275 -8.65 -7.29 -16.47
N PHE A 276 -8.25 -6.22 -17.15
CA PHE A 276 -8.34 -4.86 -16.62
C PHE A 276 -9.61 -4.10 -17.02
N THR A 277 -10.64 -4.75 -17.54
CA THR A 277 -11.91 -4.07 -17.81
C THR A 277 -13.11 -4.76 -17.20
N GLU A 278 -14.09 -3.95 -16.79
CA GLU A 278 -15.36 -4.38 -16.22
C GLU A 278 -16.50 -3.53 -16.78
N ASN A 279 -17.71 -4.07 -16.83
CA ASN A 279 -18.88 -3.36 -17.29
C ASN A 279 -19.79 -3.03 -16.10
N ASP A 280 -20.04 -1.74 -15.87
CA ASP A 280 -20.87 -1.27 -14.76
C ASP A 280 -22.37 -1.13 -15.12
N LYS A 281 -22.77 -1.75 -16.24
CA LYS A 281 -24.05 -1.68 -16.95
C LYS A 281 -24.26 -0.41 -17.77
N VAL A 282 -23.45 0.63 -17.58
CA VAL A 282 -23.51 1.87 -18.35
C VAL A 282 -22.26 2.01 -19.22
N ASP A 283 -21.09 1.90 -18.58
CA ASP A 283 -19.80 2.13 -19.19
C ASP A 283 -18.88 0.91 -19.04
N LYS A 284 -17.94 0.79 -19.98
CA LYS A 284 -16.79 -0.11 -19.85
C LYS A 284 -15.69 0.62 -19.08
N LEU A 285 -15.44 0.20 -17.86
CA LEU A 285 -14.45 0.77 -16.96
C LEU A 285 -13.11 0.07 -17.14
N THR A 286 -12.02 0.84 -17.02
CA THR A 286 -10.66 0.28 -16.93
C THR A 286 -10.23 0.28 -15.46
N LEU A 287 -9.84 -0.88 -14.96
CA LEU A 287 -9.30 -1.04 -13.61
C LEU A 287 -7.88 -0.44 -13.58
N SER A 288 -7.61 0.38 -12.57
CA SER A 288 -6.30 0.95 -12.27
C SER A 288 -5.53 0.04 -11.32
N ILE A 289 -4.27 -0.22 -11.60
CA ILE A 289 -3.38 -0.87 -10.65
C ILE A 289 -3.16 0.11 -9.49
N LYS A 290 -3.38 -0.35 -8.25
CA LYS A 290 -3.16 0.46 -7.04
C LYS A 290 -1.94 0.01 -6.28
N SER A 291 -1.78 -1.30 -6.13
CA SER A 291 -0.71 -1.89 -5.36
C SER A 291 -0.27 -3.23 -5.95
N PHE A 292 0.92 -3.68 -5.55
CA PHE A 292 1.45 -4.98 -5.88
C PHE A 292 2.37 -5.51 -4.78
N ALA A 293 2.46 -6.84 -4.72
CA ALA A 293 3.35 -7.59 -3.83
C ALA A 293 4.16 -8.58 -4.65
N VAL A 294 5.35 -8.91 -4.17
CA VAL A 294 6.33 -9.70 -4.94
C VAL A 294 6.94 -10.78 -4.07
N ASP A 295 6.91 -12.02 -4.57
CA ASP A 295 7.71 -13.14 -4.05
C ASP A 295 8.86 -13.41 -5.02
N THR A 296 10.07 -13.04 -4.59
CA THR A 296 11.29 -13.22 -5.41
C THR A 296 11.75 -14.67 -5.50
N GLU A 297 11.47 -15.49 -4.50
CA GLU A 297 11.95 -16.88 -4.46
C GLU A 297 11.12 -17.74 -5.40
N ASN A 298 9.80 -17.58 -5.34
CA ASN A 298 8.87 -18.30 -6.21
C ASN A 298 8.65 -17.60 -7.56
N LYS A 299 9.30 -16.46 -7.78
CA LYS A 299 9.15 -15.62 -8.98
C LYS A 299 7.69 -15.29 -9.30
N ARG A 300 6.92 -14.96 -8.27
CA ARG A 300 5.50 -14.58 -8.39
C ARG A 300 5.29 -13.12 -8.02
N LEU A 301 4.28 -12.53 -8.63
CA LEU A 301 3.85 -11.17 -8.39
C LEU A 301 2.32 -11.13 -8.34
N TRP A 302 1.78 -10.37 -7.39
CA TRP A 302 0.36 -10.12 -7.28
C TRP A 302 0.07 -8.63 -7.47
N VAL A 303 -0.98 -8.32 -8.20
CA VAL A 303 -1.44 -6.97 -8.49
C VAL A 303 -2.85 -6.78 -7.94
N ALA A 304 -3.05 -5.72 -7.19
CA ALA A 304 -4.35 -5.20 -6.81
C ALA A 304 -4.79 -4.14 -7.83
N ALA A 305 -5.92 -4.39 -8.50
CA ALA A 305 -6.53 -3.46 -9.44
C ALA A 305 -7.95 -3.10 -9.01
N GLU A 306 -8.36 -1.84 -9.15
CA GLU A 306 -9.71 -1.37 -8.83
C GLU A 306 -10.28 -0.42 -9.89
N SER A 307 -11.60 -0.29 -9.93
CA SER A 307 -12.26 0.72 -10.76
C SER A 307 -12.26 2.11 -10.11
N ASN A 308 -12.08 3.17 -10.91
CA ASN A 308 -12.27 4.56 -10.45
C ASN A 308 -13.71 5.08 -10.71
N SER A 309 -14.75 4.28 -10.46
CA SER A 309 -16.16 4.62 -10.76
C SER A 309 -17.05 4.60 -9.50
N ARG A 310 -18.34 4.85 -9.67
CA ARG A 310 -19.37 4.75 -8.61
C ARG A 310 -19.58 3.32 -8.14
N ILE A 311 -19.55 2.38 -9.08
CA ILE A 311 -19.59 0.94 -8.81
C ILE A 311 -18.14 0.49 -8.66
N MET A 312 -17.83 -0.05 -7.49
CA MET A 312 -16.48 -0.45 -7.14
C MET A 312 -16.26 -1.92 -7.52
N PHE A 313 -15.35 -2.13 -8.46
CA PHE A 313 -14.80 -3.44 -8.81
C PHE A 313 -13.36 -3.52 -8.32
N ALA A 314 -12.96 -4.71 -7.92
CA ALA A 314 -11.59 -5.01 -7.53
C ALA A 314 -11.18 -6.38 -8.05
N LYS A 315 -9.89 -6.55 -8.37
CA LYS A 315 -9.29 -7.83 -8.73
C LYS A 315 -7.93 -7.97 -8.05
N ILE A 316 -7.63 -9.17 -7.59
CA ILE A 316 -6.27 -9.62 -7.32
C ILE A 316 -5.83 -10.51 -8.49
N ILE A 317 -4.73 -10.13 -9.11
CA ILE A 317 -4.18 -10.77 -10.31
C ILE A 317 -2.83 -11.36 -9.94
N GLU A 318 -2.61 -12.64 -10.22
CA GLU A 318 -1.31 -13.30 -10.09
C GLU A 318 -0.62 -13.36 -11.47
N MET A 319 0.70 -13.23 -11.48
CA MET A 319 1.55 -13.44 -12.66
C MET A 319 2.97 -13.86 -12.24
N GLY A 320 3.77 -14.33 -13.19
CA GLY A 320 5.23 -14.43 -13.04
C GLY A 320 5.88 -13.04 -12.99
N LEU A 321 7.10 -12.93 -12.44
CA LEU A 321 7.83 -11.65 -12.33
C LEU A 321 8.03 -10.91 -13.66
N ASP A 322 8.04 -11.65 -14.76
CA ASP A 322 8.25 -11.13 -16.11
C ASP A 322 6.92 -10.92 -16.88
N GLY A 323 5.78 -10.98 -16.18
CA GLY A 323 4.45 -10.74 -16.75
C GLY A 323 3.83 -11.95 -17.47
N GLU A 324 4.41 -13.14 -17.31
CA GLU A 324 3.87 -14.41 -17.80
C GLU A 324 2.78 -14.99 -16.86
N ASP A 325 2.03 -16.00 -17.31
CA ASP A 325 1.02 -16.72 -16.52
C ASP A 325 -0.03 -15.83 -15.82
N VAL A 326 -0.44 -14.73 -16.47
CA VAL A 326 -1.36 -13.77 -15.87
C VAL A 326 -2.75 -14.40 -15.66
N LYS A 327 -3.26 -14.37 -14.42
CA LYS A 327 -4.61 -14.84 -14.08
C LYS A 327 -5.24 -14.02 -12.96
N VAL A 328 -6.56 -13.89 -12.98
CA VAL A 328 -7.33 -13.33 -11.86
C VAL A 328 -7.53 -14.43 -10.82
N ILE A 329 -7.06 -14.22 -9.58
CA ILE A 329 -7.18 -15.20 -8.49
C ILE A 329 -8.36 -14.89 -7.55
N ASN A 330 -8.77 -13.62 -7.47
CA ASN A 330 -9.98 -13.22 -6.75
C ASN A 330 -10.53 -11.91 -7.33
N SER A 331 -11.85 -11.80 -7.44
CA SER A 331 -12.54 -10.61 -7.94
C SER A 331 -13.82 -10.29 -7.18
N ASP A 332 -14.02 -10.87 -5.99
CA ASP A 332 -15.20 -10.61 -5.16
C ASP A 332 -14.89 -9.46 -4.18
N PRO A 333 -15.42 -8.24 -4.38
CA PRO A 333 -15.13 -7.10 -3.51
C PRO A 333 -15.54 -7.34 -2.05
N LYS A 334 -16.46 -8.28 -1.77
CA LYS A 334 -16.79 -8.66 -0.38
C LYS A 334 -15.64 -9.36 0.32
N GLN A 335 -14.86 -10.13 -0.45
CA GLN A 335 -13.71 -10.86 0.04
C GLN A 335 -12.50 -9.93 0.11
N ILE A 336 -12.13 -9.28 -0.99
CA ILE A 336 -10.86 -8.53 -1.10
C ILE A 336 -10.98 -7.04 -0.77
N GLY A 337 -12.19 -6.52 -0.55
CA GLY A 337 -12.41 -5.09 -0.35
C GLY A 337 -12.07 -4.28 -1.60
N ILE A 338 -11.67 -3.02 -1.40
CA ILE A 338 -11.13 -2.12 -2.42
C ILE A 338 -9.63 -1.94 -2.15
N PRO A 339 -8.78 -2.83 -2.70
CA PRO A 339 -7.40 -2.99 -2.28
C PRO A 339 -6.52 -1.84 -2.79
N VAL A 340 -5.90 -1.14 -1.85
CA VAL A 340 -4.96 -0.04 -2.11
C VAL A 340 -3.56 -0.31 -1.59
N GLY A 341 -3.41 -1.34 -0.76
CA GLY A 341 -2.13 -1.82 -0.27
C GLY A 341 -2.08 -3.35 -0.27
N LEU A 342 -0.96 -3.90 -0.73
CA LEU A 342 -0.71 -5.33 -0.80
C LEU A 342 0.68 -5.66 -0.24
N GLU A 343 0.74 -6.58 0.72
CA GLU A 343 1.98 -7.22 1.18
C GLU A 343 1.87 -8.73 1.03
N TYR A 344 3.00 -9.39 0.79
CA TYR A 344 3.10 -10.84 0.76
C TYR A 344 3.83 -11.32 2.00
N VAL A 345 3.27 -12.34 2.64
CA VAL A 345 3.78 -12.95 3.86
C VAL A 345 4.00 -14.43 3.59
N ARG A 346 5.19 -14.90 3.96
CA ARG A 346 5.54 -16.32 3.99
C ARG A 346 5.50 -16.82 5.43
#